data_AF-A0A4Q3HLE1-F1
#
_entry.id   AF-A0A4Q3HLE1-F1
#
_cell.length_a   1.000
_cell.length_b   1.000
_cell.length_c   1.000
_cell.angle_alpha   90.00
_cell.angle_beta   90.00
_cell.angle_gamma   90.00
#
_symmetry.space_group_name_H-M   'P 1'
#
loop_
_entity.id
_entity.type
_entity.pdbx_description
1 polymer ?
#
loop_
_entity_poly.entity_id
_entity_poly.type
_entity_poly.pdbx_seq_one_letter_code
_entity_poly.pdbx_strand_id
1 'polypeptide(L)'
;MQHIHSYRPAGEISDPPVDVVTLPHDLRHLRRKLLHLSNGDMVMLDLKEAVLFHHGDRLVLENGDTVEVQAAPEKLFEVKARDPLHLIELAWHLG
;
A
#
# COMPACT_ATOMS: atom_id res chain seq x y z
N MET A 1 19.08 9.96 -6.44
CA MET A 1 17.89 9.59 -5.66
C MET A 1 16.74 9.51 -6.65
N GLN A 2 16.11 8.35 -6.82
CA GLN A 2 15.06 8.17 -7.84
C GLN A 2 13.75 8.79 -7.39
N HIS A 3 12.94 9.24 -8.35
CA HIS A 3 11.62 9.80 -8.11
C HIS A 3 10.52 8.88 -8.64
N ILE A 4 9.37 8.89 -7.96
CA ILE A 4 8.16 8.18 -8.35
C ILE A 4 7.06 9.21 -8.54
N HIS A 5 6.51 9.25 -9.74
CA HIS A 5 5.44 10.19 -10.13
C HIS A 5 4.14 9.49 -10.52
N SER A 6 4.17 8.17 -10.66
CA SER A 6 3.02 7.36 -11.04
C SER A 6 3.02 6.01 -10.32
N TYR A 7 1.87 5.37 -10.32
CA TYR A 7 1.68 4.03 -9.79
C TYR A 7 0.69 3.27 -10.67
N ARG A 8 0.63 1.95 -10.50
CA ARG A 8 -0.44 1.11 -11.04
C ARG A 8 -1.13 0.35 -9.92
N PRO A 9 -2.47 0.24 -9.95
CA PRO A 9 -3.22 -0.59 -9.02
C PRO A 9 -2.76 -2.05 -9.00
N ALA A 10 -2.95 -2.70 -7.86
CA ALA A 10 -2.78 -4.14 -7.72
C ALA A 10 -3.58 -4.90 -8.79
N GLY A 11 -2.94 -5.88 -9.43
CA GLY A 11 -3.55 -6.72 -10.46
C GLY A 11 -3.36 -6.24 -11.91
N GLU A 12 -2.85 -5.03 -12.15
CA GLU A 12 -2.54 -4.55 -13.51
C GLU A 12 -1.15 -4.98 -14.02
N ILE A 13 -0.23 -5.34 -13.12
CA ILE A 13 1.14 -5.75 -13.45
C ILE A 13 1.39 -7.17 -12.93
N SER A 14 1.83 -8.04 -13.83
CA SER A 14 2.26 -9.41 -13.52
C SER A 14 3.78 -9.56 -13.34
N ASP A 15 4.56 -8.59 -13.83
CA ASP A 15 6.02 -8.64 -13.71
C ASP A 15 6.44 -8.53 -12.24
N PRO A 16 7.51 -9.24 -11.82
CA PRO A 16 7.98 -9.17 -10.45
C PRO A 16 8.49 -7.75 -10.14
N PRO A 17 8.24 -7.25 -8.92
CA PRO A 17 8.86 -5.99 -8.49
C PRO A 17 10.37 -6.17 -8.35
N VAL A 18 11.09 -5.07 -8.47
CA VAL A 18 12.52 -5.03 -8.11
C VAL A 18 12.72 -4.91 -6.61
N ASP A 19 11.75 -4.32 -5.88
CA ASP A 19 11.76 -4.22 -4.43
C ASP A 19 10.35 -3.93 -3.86
N VAL A 20 10.24 -3.84 -2.54
CA VAL A 20 9.02 -3.51 -1.82
C VAL A 20 9.24 -2.35 -0.84
N VAL A 21 8.17 -1.60 -0.58
CA VAL A 21 8.06 -0.64 0.52
C VAL A 21 6.96 -1.14 1.46
N THR A 22 7.34 -1.41 2.72
CA THR A 22 6.40 -1.90 3.73
C THR A 22 5.83 -0.72 4.53
N LEU A 23 4.50 -0.56 4.52
CA LEU A 23 3.82 0.57 5.16
C LEU A 23 2.60 0.10 5.97
N PRO A 24 2.44 0.54 7.23
CA PRO A 24 1.20 0.35 7.98
C PRO A 24 0.06 1.16 7.35
N HIS A 25 -1.19 0.78 7.64
CA HIS A 25 -2.39 1.38 7.02
C HIS A 25 -2.37 2.92 7.04
N ASP A 26 -2.13 3.52 8.20
CA ASP A 26 -2.20 4.98 8.37
C ASP A 26 -1.10 5.75 7.62
N LEU A 27 -0.04 5.06 7.18
CA LEU A 27 1.04 5.63 6.40
C LEU A 27 0.97 5.28 4.91
N ARG A 28 -0.13 4.68 4.44
CA ARG A 28 -0.39 4.40 3.01
C ARG A 28 -1.17 5.49 2.29
N HIS A 29 -1.69 6.49 2.99
CA HIS A 29 -2.25 7.68 2.35
C HIS A 29 -1.15 8.70 2.08
N LEU A 30 -0.63 8.69 0.85
CA LEU A 30 0.59 9.40 0.48
C LEU A 30 0.39 10.28 -0.74
N ARG A 31 0.97 11.48 -0.70
CA ARG A 31 1.18 12.35 -1.87
C ARG A 31 2.67 12.50 -2.16
N ARG A 32 3.41 12.99 -1.15
CA ARG A 32 4.84 13.23 -1.23
C ARG A 32 5.53 12.73 0.03
N LYS A 33 6.49 11.81 -0.11
CA LYS A 33 7.22 11.23 1.02
C LYS A 33 8.51 10.58 0.54
N LEU A 34 9.56 10.66 1.35
CA LEU A 34 10.72 9.81 1.16
C LEU A 34 10.43 8.41 1.69
N LEU A 35 10.51 7.41 0.83
CA LEU A 35 10.24 6.02 1.14
C LEU A 35 11.56 5.26 1.26
N HIS A 36 11.62 4.39 2.26
CA HIS A 36 12.72 3.47 2.47
C HIS A 36 12.29 2.11 1.94
N LEU A 37 13.06 1.58 0.98
CA LEU A 37 12.81 0.28 0.39
C LEU A 37 13.41 -0.83 1.26
N SER A 38 13.01 -2.07 1.01
CA SER A 38 13.50 -3.20 1.81
C SER A 38 15.00 -3.46 1.63
N ASN A 39 15.56 -3.11 0.47
CA ASN A 39 16.99 -3.21 0.19
C ASN A 39 17.83 -2.09 0.85
N GLY A 40 17.21 -1.10 1.50
CA GLY A 40 17.86 0.04 2.14
C GLY A 40 17.96 1.30 1.26
N ASP A 41 17.59 1.22 -0.01
CA ASP A 41 17.53 2.38 -0.90
C ASP A 41 16.41 3.34 -0.50
N MET A 42 16.55 4.58 -0.96
CA MET A 42 15.58 5.64 -0.72
C MET A 42 15.06 6.21 -2.04
N VAL A 43 13.74 6.26 -2.14
CA VAL A 43 13.02 6.82 -3.31
C VAL A 43 12.08 7.93 -2.87
N MET A 44 12.01 8.99 -3.67
CA MET A 44 11.11 10.11 -3.42
C MET A 44 9.79 9.88 -4.16
N LEU A 45 8.71 9.66 -3.41
CA LEU A 45 7.36 9.73 -3.97
C LEU A 45 6.94 11.19 -4.09
N ASP A 46 6.45 11.60 -5.25
CA ASP A 46 5.86 12.93 -5.48
C ASP A 46 4.75 12.85 -6.53
N LEU A 47 3.53 12.61 -6.04
CA LEU A 47 2.31 12.51 -6.83
C LEU A 47 1.59 13.85 -6.94
N LYS A 48 0.76 13.97 -7.98
CA LYS A 48 -0.10 15.14 -8.18
C LYS A 48 -1.04 15.36 -6.99
N GLU A 49 -1.65 14.29 -6.50
CA GLU A 49 -2.59 14.28 -5.37
C GLU A 49 -2.31 13.12 -4.41
N ALA A 50 -2.95 13.14 -3.25
CA ALA A 50 -2.81 12.07 -2.27
C ALA A 50 -3.57 10.82 -2.73
N VAL A 51 -2.93 9.67 -2.58
CA VAL A 51 -3.47 8.35 -2.96
C VAL A 51 -3.43 7.46 -1.74
N LEU A 52 -4.52 6.75 -1.48
CA LEU A 52 -4.54 5.66 -0.51
C LEU A 52 -4.06 4.38 -1.20
N PHE A 53 -2.84 3.97 -0.89
CA PHE A 53 -2.27 2.75 -1.43
C PHE A 53 -2.81 1.50 -0.73
N HIS A 54 -3.10 0.49 -1.54
CA HIS A 54 -3.46 -0.84 -1.10
C HIS A 54 -2.25 -1.77 -1.15
N HIS A 55 -2.38 -2.93 -0.49
CA HIS A 55 -1.40 -3.99 -0.63
C HIS A 55 -1.35 -4.45 -2.10
N GLY A 56 -0.14 -4.53 -2.66
CA GLY A 56 0.08 -4.98 -4.04
C GLY A 56 0.09 -3.86 -5.09
N ASP A 57 -0.20 -2.60 -4.71
CA ASP A 57 -0.04 -1.47 -5.63
C ASP A 57 1.44 -1.30 -6.02
N ARG A 58 1.70 -0.87 -7.25
CA ARG A 58 3.05 -0.79 -7.84
C ARG A 58 3.44 0.66 -8.07
N LEU A 59 4.46 1.13 -7.38
CA LEU A 59 5.09 2.42 -7.62
C LEU A 59 6.05 2.31 -8.81
N VAL A 60 5.91 3.19 -9.81
CA VAL A 60 6.70 3.13 -11.04
C VAL A 60 7.89 4.07 -10.92
N LEU A 61 9.09 3.50 -11.02
CA LEU A 61 10.35 4.23 -11.04
C LEU A 61 10.60 4.87 -12.42
N GLU A 62 11.48 5.87 -12.49
CA GLU A 62 11.81 6.56 -13.75
C GLU A 62 12.36 5.63 -14.85
N ASN A 63 13.03 4.55 -14.46
CA ASN A 63 13.57 3.54 -15.37
C ASN A 63 12.52 2.51 -15.85
N GLY A 64 11.28 2.61 -15.37
CA GLY A 64 10.19 1.69 -15.69
C GLY A 64 10.07 0.48 -14.76
N ASP A 65 11.04 0.26 -13.87
CA ASP A 65 10.94 -0.77 -12.84
C ASP A 65 9.86 -0.43 -11.81
N THR A 66 9.46 -1.43 -11.04
CA THR A 66 8.36 -1.26 -10.08
C THR A 66 8.72 -1.70 -8.67
N VAL A 67 8.26 -0.92 -7.71
CA VAL A 67 8.34 -1.23 -6.27
C VAL A 67 6.93 -1.51 -5.78
N GLU A 68 6.71 -2.62 -5.07
CA GLU A 68 5.39 -2.91 -4.50
C GLU A 68 5.17 -2.32 -3.12
N VAL A 69 3.96 -1.80 -2.91
CA VAL A 69 3.48 -1.42 -1.59
C VAL A 69 3.00 -2.66 -0.86
N GLN A 70 3.72 -3.04 0.19
CA GLN A 70 3.34 -4.13 1.07
C GLN A 70 2.69 -3.57 2.33
N ALA A 71 1.48 -4.06 2.65
CA ALA A 71 0.88 -3.81 3.95
C ALA A 71 1.76 -4.40 5.07
N ALA A 72 2.16 -3.56 6.02
CA ALA A 72 2.90 -4.01 7.18
C ALA A 72 2.08 -4.98 8.04
N PRO A 73 2.70 -5.97 8.71
CA PRO A 73 2.05 -6.71 9.78
C PRO A 73 1.67 -5.77 10.92
N GLU A 74 0.40 -5.80 11.32
CA GLU A 74 -0.15 -4.94 12.37
C GLU A 74 -0.85 -5.77 13.45
N LYS A 75 -0.83 -5.31 14.69
CA LYS A 75 -1.53 -5.98 15.79
C LYS A 75 -3.02 -5.65 15.70
N LEU A 76 -3.79 -6.59 15.17
CA LEU A 76 -5.22 -6.43 14.91
C LEU A 76 -6.06 -7.43 15.71
N PHE A 77 -7.36 -7.16 15.80
CA PHE A 77 -8.35 -8.14 16.26
C PHE A 77 -8.96 -8.86 15.06
N GLU A 78 -8.99 -10.20 15.12
CA GLU A 78 -9.79 -11.01 14.20
C GLU A 78 -11.17 -11.22 14.83
N VAL A 79 -12.18 -10.50 14.35
CA VAL A 79 -13.56 -10.61 14.85
C VAL A 79 -14.37 -11.48 13.88
N LYS A 80 -14.97 -12.57 14.39
CA LYS A 80 -15.78 -13.51 13.60
C LYS A 80 -17.25 -13.41 13.98
N ALA A 81 -18.10 -13.19 12.98
CA ALA A 81 -19.54 -13.29 13.14
C ALA A 81 -19.98 -14.75 13.25
N ARG A 82 -21.17 -14.98 13.84
CA ARG A 82 -21.75 -16.32 13.99
C ARG A 82 -22.57 -16.69 12.75
N ASP A 83 -23.14 -15.68 12.10
CA ASP A 83 -23.97 -15.76 10.90
C ASP A 83 -23.99 -14.37 10.20
N PRO A 84 -24.59 -14.25 8.99
CA PRO A 84 -24.64 -12.99 8.26
C PRO A 84 -25.40 -11.86 8.98
N LEU A 85 -26.41 -12.17 9.81
CA LEU A 85 -27.16 -11.14 10.55
C LEU A 85 -26.26 -10.52 11.62
N HIS A 86 -25.56 -11.37 12.39
CA HIS A 86 -24.59 -10.91 13.39
C HIS A 86 -23.45 -10.10 12.75
N LEU A 87 -23.03 -10.43 11.52
CA LEU A 87 -22.01 -9.64 10.81
C LEU A 87 -22.48 -8.21 10.54
N ILE A 88 -23.74 -8.04 10.12
CA ILE A 88 -24.34 -6.72 9.86
C ILE A 88 -24.44 -5.92 11.16
N GLU A 89 -24.87 -6.56 12.26
CA GLU A 89 -24.92 -5.93 13.59
C GLU A 89 -23.53 -5.47 14.04
N LEU A 90 -22.51 -6.34 13.93
CA LEU A 90 -21.12 -6.00 14.26
C LEU A 90 -20.61 -4.83 13.41
N ALA A 91 -20.85 -4.85 12.11
CA ALA A 91 -20.43 -3.77 11.22
C ALA A 91 -21.12 -2.43 11.58
N TRP A 92 -22.42 -2.46 11.93
CA TRP A 92 -23.15 -1.28 12.38
C TRP A 92 -22.61 -0.72 13.70
N HIS A 93 -22.21 -1.57 14.64
CA HIS A 93 -21.65 -1.13 15.92
C HIS A 93 -20.20 -0.62 15.82
N LEU A 94 -19.45 -1.05 14.81
CA LEU A 94 -18.04 -0.69 14.61
C LEU A 94 -17.84 0.53 13.70
N GLY A 95 -18.82 0.85 12.86
CA GLY A 95 -18.82 2.02 11.95
C GLY A 95 -19.28 3.29 12.65
#